data_AF-A0A4S9UTA3-F1
#
_entry.id   AF-A0A4S9UTA3-F1
#
_cell.length_a   1.000
_cell.length_b   1.000
_cell.length_c   1.000
_cell.angle_alpha   90.00
_cell.angle_beta   90.00
_cell.angle_gamma   90.00
#
_symmetry.space_group_name_H-M   'P 1'
#
loop_
_entity.id
_entity.type
_entity.pdbx_description
1 polymer ?
#
loop_
_entity_poly.entity_id
_entity_poly.type
_entity_poly.pdbx_seq_one_letter_code
_entity_poly.pdbx_strand_id
1 'polypeptide(L)'
;MRSFIAAAAFAALAQAQDLDWDVVLQATPIAEVSIPVVYATVPANTATATTVSYSSEAAAAAVTSALEANPSDAFPLDNNIAKRATVATCQTQPTGAGPVPTPDSASAFLALPDFSASATAAAAATAIPSGYVNTFVNQKASNNAYGYMGYTLLTEYNAQTCADKCTKINGCQAFNIYFERDPTVNPDDSSCSSPSSTTQIKCVYWSGPVTSDNANNAGQWRNQFQVVIAGSNGYVNKSIATPDGYNAGVYLNNAAINAPLDCTGDDTFLESHVFNNKPFDANLCAAACNSQANYARATAQDGKFTKACNFFNTYLLYKNKVNIGQYCALYDQSWASSYAKNTGYYYGQDVYTVGFSYSFSNKTDPGQPRYPCAVASAKSAISSATLQSYCSSILTLAAATTQIVVYTPTVSATTFTTAGALKKRATSATPSALQKYAPSVVTQACGLAVTSGATATTTTTASPTTVYIATSTV
;
A
#
# COMPACT_ATOMS: atom_id res chain seq x y z
N MET A 1 47.09 -24.77 21.31
CA MET A 1 46.91 -23.90 20.11
C MET A 1 45.65 -24.32 19.39
N ARG A 2 44.84 -23.31 19.01
CA ARG A 2 43.61 -23.33 18.18
C ARG A 2 42.33 -23.03 18.95
N SER A 3 42.18 -21.73 19.18
CA SER A 3 40.94 -21.03 19.49
C SER A 3 39.92 -21.23 18.38
N PHE A 4 38.67 -21.49 18.73
CA PHE A 4 37.52 -21.25 17.85
C PHE A 4 36.69 -20.13 18.50
N ILE A 5 36.82 -18.93 17.92
CA ILE A 5 35.93 -17.80 18.19
C ILE A 5 34.64 -18.10 17.44
N ALA A 6 33.58 -18.42 18.17
CA ALA A 6 32.23 -18.48 17.61
C ALA A 6 31.77 -17.04 17.35
N ALA A 7 31.86 -16.61 16.09
CA ALA A 7 31.20 -15.41 15.62
C ALA A 7 29.68 -15.67 15.60
N ALA A 8 28.97 -15.20 16.64
CA ALA A 8 27.52 -15.13 16.63
C ALA A 8 27.08 -14.00 15.69
N ALA A 9 26.92 -14.33 14.41
CA ALA A 9 26.17 -13.50 13.48
C ALA A 9 24.69 -13.61 13.88
N PHE A 10 24.19 -12.65 14.65
CA PHE A 10 22.75 -12.42 14.75
C PHE A 10 22.27 -11.91 13.38
N ALA A 11 21.96 -12.85 12.49
CA ALA A 11 21.02 -12.57 11.42
C ALA A 11 19.68 -12.28 12.12
N ALA A 12 19.30 -11.00 12.18
CA ALA A 12 17.92 -10.64 12.42
C ALA A 12 17.12 -11.34 11.32
N LEU A 13 16.44 -12.42 11.67
CA LEU A 13 15.34 -12.94 10.87
C LEU A 13 14.39 -11.75 10.75
N ALA A 14 14.37 -11.12 9.58
CA ALA A 14 13.30 -10.22 9.21
C ALA A 14 12.02 -11.07 9.31
N GLN A 15 11.31 -10.92 10.42
CA GLN A 15 9.95 -11.42 10.53
C GLN A 15 9.23 -10.82 9.33
N ALA A 16 8.74 -11.66 8.41
CA ALA A 16 7.89 -11.15 7.36
C ALA A 16 6.71 -10.49 8.05
N GLN A 17 6.48 -9.21 7.76
CA GLN A 17 5.25 -8.55 8.19
C GLN A 17 4.09 -9.40 7.67
N ASP A 18 3.24 -9.95 8.54
CA ASP A 18 2.13 -10.83 8.14
C ASP A 18 0.95 -9.99 7.59
N LEU A 19 0.02 -10.62 6.90
CA LEU A 19 -1.27 -9.99 6.62
C LEU A 19 -2.02 -9.76 7.94
N ASP A 20 -2.81 -8.71 7.98
CA ASP A 20 -3.81 -8.54 9.02
C ASP A 20 -4.97 -9.51 8.74
N TRP A 21 -4.84 -10.72 9.27
CA TRP A 21 -5.79 -11.80 9.02
C TRP A 21 -7.19 -11.47 9.53
N ASP A 22 -7.32 -10.63 10.56
CA ASP A 22 -8.64 -10.24 11.07
C ASP A 22 -9.40 -9.45 10.01
N VAL A 23 -8.76 -8.46 9.38
CA VAL A 23 -9.36 -7.68 8.28
C VAL A 23 -9.59 -8.55 7.03
N VAL A 24 -8.65 -9.43 6.69
CA VAL A 24 -8.78 -10.32 5.51
C VAL A 24 -9.93 -11.32 5.67
N LEU A 25 -10.08 -11.93 6.85
CA LEU A 25 -11.11 -12.94 7.09
C LEU A 25 -12.50 -12.33 7.27
N GLN A 26 -12.59 -11.05 7.65
CA GLN A 26 -13.84 -10.29 7.70
C GLN A 26 -14.30 -9.78 6.33
N ALA A 27 -13.40 -9.71 5.33
CA ALA A 27 -13.76 -9.28 3.99
C ALA A 27 -14.76 -10.26 3.36
N THR A 28 -15.93 -9.75 2.99
CA THR A 28 -16.91 -10.54 2.23
C THR A 28 -16.36 -10.90 0.84
N PRO A 29 -16.68 -12.09 0.30
CA PRO A 29 -16.32 -12.44 -1.06
C PRO A 29 -16.86 -11.41 -2.07
N ILE A 30 -16.04 -11.07 -3.06
CA ILE A 30 -16.48 -10.23 -4.18
C ILE A 30 -17.47 -11.04 -5.00
N ALA A 31 -18.65 -10.47 -5.26
CA ALA A 31 -19.61 -11.10 -6.15
C ALA A 31 -19.00 -11.30 -7.55
N GLU A 32 -19.21 -12.48 -8.14
CA GLU A 32 -18.79 -12.71 -9.53
C GLU A 32 -19.45 -11.69 -10.45
N VAL A 33 -18.64 -10.99 -11.25
CA VAL A 33 -19.15 -10.00 -12.19
C VAL A 33 -19.74 -10.73 -13.38
N SER A 34 -21.04 -10.57 -13.60
CA SER A 34 -21.67 -10.92 -14.87
C SER A 34 -21.54 -9.75 -15.85
N ILE A 35 -20.73 -9.92 -16.89
CA ILE A 35 -20.67 -8.94 -17.99
C ILE A 35 -21.96 -9.08 -18.80
N PRO A 36 -22.77 -8.02 -18.93
CA PRO A 36 -24.00 -8.09 -19.70
C PRO A 36 -23.70 -8.38 -21.16
N VAL A 37 -24.36 -9.38 -21.74
CA VAL A 37 -24.50 -9.50 -23.20
C VAL A 37 -25.18 -8.27 -23.77
N VAL A 38 -24.97 -7.94 -25.05
CA VAL A 38 -25.71 -6.83 -25.64
C VAL A 38 -27.18 -7.21 -25.73
N TYR A 39 -28.05 -6.34 -25.22
CA TYR A 39 -29.49 -6.52 -25.39
C TYR A 39 -30.25 -5.21 -25.49
N ALA A 40 -31.40 -5.24 -26.15
CA ALA A 40 -32.38 -4.17 -26.20
C ALA A 40 -33.71 -4.61 -25.56
N THR A 41 -34.49 -3.64 -25.04
CA THR A 41 -35.82 -3.87 -24.43
C THR A 41 -36.80 -2.82 -24.94
N VAL A 42 -38.08 -3.18 -25.06
CA VAL A 42 -39.13 -2.28 -25.56
C VAL A 42 -39.26 -1.04 -24.66
N PRO A 43 -39.39 0.18 -25.23
CA PRO A 43 -39.52 0.53 -26.66
C PRO A 43 -38.19 0.83 -27.37
N ALA A 44 -37.04 0.64 -26.70
CA ALA A 44 -35.73 0.96 -27.24
C ALA A 44 -35.17 -0.16 -28.14
N ASN A 45 -34.69 0.20 -29.33
CA ASN A 45 -33.93 -0.68 -30.22
C ASN A 45 -32.44 -0.30 -30.29
N THR A 46 -31.99 0.61 -29.43
CA THR A 46 -30.61 1.11 -29.41
C THR A 46 -29.69 0.18 -28.63
N ALA A 47 -28.46 0.06 -29.12
CA ALA A 47 -27.34 -0.58 -28.45
C ALA A 47 -27.22 -0.13 -26.98
N THR A 48 -27.30 -1.09 -26.06
CA THR A 48 -26.99 -0.83 -24.64
C THR A 48 -25.47 -0.70 -24.53
N ALA A 49 -24.98 0.51 -24.25
CA ALA A 49 -23.66 0.72 -23.66
C ALA A 49 -23.90 1.09 -22.21
N THR A 50 -23.13 0.51 -21.29
CA THR A 50 -23.26 0.81 -19.86
C THR A 50 -21.91 1.23 -19.35
N THR A 51 -21.84 2.38 -18.69
CA THR A 51 -20.66 2.79 -17.92
C THR A 51 -21.06 2.90 -16.46
N VAL A 52 -20.26 2.35 -15.55
CA VAL A 52 -20.48 2.53 -14.11
C VAL A 52 -19.90 3.88 -13.73
N SER A 53 -20.74 4.78 -13.23
CA SER A 53 -20.28 6.06 -12.70
C SER A 53 -19.57 5.84 -11.36
N TYR A 54 -18.35 6.35 -11.23
CA TYR A 54 -17.56 6.33 -10.00
C TYR A 54 -16.97 7.71 -9.74
N SER A 55 -17.09 8.20 -8.50
CA SER A 55 -16.38 9.40 -8.02
C SER A 55 -15.37 8.97 -6.97
N SER A 56 -14.10 9.10 -7.32
CA SER A 56 -12.96 8.85 -6.44
C SER A 56 -13.03 9.73 -5.19
N GLU A 57 -13.39 11.00 -5.37
CA GLU A 57 -13.45 12.00 -4.31
C GLU A 57 -14.57 11.68 -3.31
N ALA A 58 -15.76 11.33 -3.80
CA ALA A 58 -16.87 10.93 -2.94
C ALA A 58 -16.57 9.61 -2.21
N ALA A 59 -15.89 8.67 -2.88
CA ALA A 59 -15.51 7.40 -2.27
C ALA A 59 -14.44 7.59 -1.18
N ALA A 60 -13.44 8.44 -1.41
CA ALA A 60 -12.42 8.82 -0.43
C ALA A 60 -13.04 9.56 0.77
N ALA A 61 -13.96 10.50 0.53
CA ALA A 61 -14.69 11.20 1.59
C ALA A 61 -15.51 10.22 2.45
N ALA A 62 -16.19 9.26 1.82
CA ALA A 62 -16.90 8.21 2.54
C ALA A 62 -15.96 7.36 3.41
N VAL A 63 -14.74 7.05 2.92
CA VAL A 63 -13.71 6.36 3.72
C VAL A 63 -13.34 7.17 4.95
N THR A 64 -13.02 8.46 4.78
CA THR A 64 -12.71 9.34 5.91
C THR A 64 -13.85 9.40 6.92
N SER A 65 -15.09 9.62 6.47
CA SER A 65 -16.25 9.73 7.37
C SER A 65 -16.53 8.45 8.17
N ALA A 66 -16.38 7.27 7.58
CA ALA A 66 -16.60 6.04 8.34
C ALA A 66 -15.47 5.76 9.33
N LEU A 67 -14.21 6.06 8.99
CA LEU A 67 -13.10 5.93 9.93
C LEU A 67 -13.24 6.88 11.13
N GLU A 68 -13.84 8.05 10.94
CA GLU A 68 -14.20 8.97 12.02
C GLU A 68 -15.35 8.44 12.91
N ALA A 69 -16.29 7.69 12.33
CA ALA A 69 -17.44 7.13 13.05
C ALA A 69 -17.10 5.81 13.79
N ASN A 70 -16.32 4.93 13.16
CA ASN A 70 -15.87 3.66 13.72
C ASN A 70 -14.70 3.09 12.87
N PRO A 71 -13.48 2.89 13.42
CA PRO A 71 -12.29 2.56 12.65
C PRO A 71 -12.26 1.15 11.99
N SER A 72 -13.31 0.34 12.13
CA SER A 72 -13.34 -1.07 11.68
C SER A 72 -14.45 -1.42 10.67
N ASP A 73 -15.23 -0.47 10.15
CA ASP A 73 -16.43 -0.80 9.38
C ASP A 73 -16.19 -0.95 7.87
N ALA A 74 -16.68 -2.06 7.31
CA ALA A 74 -16.75 -2.32 5.88
C ALA A 74 -17.95 -1.57 5.24
N PHE A 75 -17.72 -0.94 4.09
CA PHE A 75 -18.72 -0.16 3.36
C PHE A 75 -19.70 -1.05 2.60
N PRO A 76 -20.96 -0.65 2.42
CA PRO A 76 -21.88 -1.23 1.43
C PRO A 76 -21.87 -0.43 0.10
N LEU A 77 -22.08 -1.12 -1.02
CA LEU A 77 -22.39 -0.51 -2.31
C LEU A 77 -23.92 -0.52 -2.49
N ASP A 78 -24.47 0.61 -2.93
CA ASP A 78 -25.91 0.76 -3.17
C ASP A 78 -26.30 0.05 -4.48
N ASN A 79 -27.02 -1.07 -4.36
CA ASN A 79 -27.49 -1.88 -5.49
C ASN A 79 -28.88 -1.43 -5.93
N ASN A 80 -28.99 -0.24 -6.54
CA ASN A 80 -30.21 0.16 -7.22
C ASN A 80 -30.29 -0.51 -8.61
N ILE A 81 -30.72 -1.77 -8.65
CA ILE A 81 -31.10 -2.47 -9.89
C ILE A 81 -32.53 -2.05 -10.24
N ALA A 82 -32.68 -1.24 -11.29
CA ALA A 82 -33.99 -0.94 -11.87
C ALA A 82 -34.66 -2.23 -12.39
N LYS A 83 -35.97 -2.35 -12.13
CA LYS A 83 -36.81 -3.45 -12.61
C LYS A 83 -36.80 -3.51 -14.15
N ARG A 84 -36.49 -4.67 -14.74
CA ARG A 84 -36.53 -4.88 -16.20
C ARG A 84 -37.91 -4.54 -16.77
N ALA A 85 -37.93 -3.73 -17.83
CA ALA A 85 -39.12 -3.42 -18.62
C ALA A 85 -39.68 -4.68 -19.31
N THR A 86 -40.94 -4.62 -19.77
CA THR A 86 -41.60 -5.71 -20.51
C THR A 86 -40.83 -6.04 -21.79
N VAL A 87 -40.40 -7.29 -21.93
CA VAL A 87 -39.72 -7.80 -23.13
C VAL A 87 -40.80 -8.26 -24.11
N ALA A 88 -40.81 -7.75 -25.34
CA ALA A 88 -41.59 -8.37 -26.41
C ALA A 88 -40.89 -9.67 -26.85
N THR A 89 -41.69 -10.69 -27.18
CA THR A 89 -41.21 -11.97 -27.71
C THR A 89 -40.33 -11.73 -28.93
N CYS A 90 -39.16 -12.38 -28.96
CA CYS A 90 -38.19 -12.27 -30.05
C CYS A 90 -37.80 -10.80 -30.36
N GLN A 91 -37.68 -9.96 -29.33
CA GLN A 91 -37.29 -8.55 -29.46
C GLN A 91 -36.04 -8.41 -30.34
N THR A 92 -36.08 -7.57 -31.37
CA THR A 92 -34.90 -7.26 -32.20
C THR A 92 -33.77 -6.72 -31.35
N GLN A 93 -32.57 -7.28 -31.55
CA GLN A 93 -31.36 -6.88 -30.86
C GLN A 93 -30.53 -5.92 -31.72
N PRO A 94 -29.65 -5.11 -31.11
CA PRO A 94 -28.80 -4.19 -31.84
C PRO A 94 -27.90 -4.90 -32.85
N THR A 95 -27.83 -4.39 -34.07
CA THR A 95 -26.89 -4.89 -35.09
C THR A 95 -25.47 -4.44 -34.75
N GLY A 96 -24.53 -5.37 -34.97
CA GLY A 96 -23.11 -5.20 -34.71
C GLY A 96 -22.34 -4.83 -35.96
N ALA A 97 -21.11 -4.37 -35.77
CA ALA A 97 -20.26 -3.89 -36.85
C ALA A 97 -19.22 -4.93 -37.33
N GLY A 98 -19.08 -6.06 -36.65
CA GLY A 98 -18.12 -7.10 -37.02
C GLY A 98 -18.65 -8.05 -38.10
N PRO A 99 -17.75 -8.81 -38.77
CA PRO A 99 -18.14 -9.81 -39.74
C PRO A 99 -18.86 -11.00 -39.08
N VAL A 100 -19.87 -11.54 -39.77
CA VAL A 100 -20.59 -12.77 -39.38
C VAL A 100 -19.99 -13.94 -40.19
N PRO A 101 -19.58 -15.04 -39.54
CA PRO A 101 -18.98 -16.18 -40.25
C PRO A 101 -19.99 -16.89 -41.16
N THR A 102 -19.49 -17.55 -42.21
CA THR A 102 -20.27 -18.51 -43.01
C THR A 102 -19.60 -19.88 -42.92
N PRO A 103 -20.25 -20.92 -42.36
CA PRO A 103 -21.62 -20.92 -41.82
C PRO A 103 -21.77 -20.10 -40.52
N ASP A 104 -22.97 -19.60 -40.24
CA ASP A 104 -23.28 -18.88 -39.00
C ASP A 104 -23.42 -19.87 -37.83
N SER A 105 -22.29 -20.19 -37.20
CA SER A 105 -22.23 -21.06 -36.02
C SER A 105 -21.21 -20.55 -35.02
N ALA A 106 -21.34 -20.97 -33.75
CA ALA A 106 -20.38 -20.63 -32.71
C ALA A 106 -18.97 -21.15 -33.02
N SER A 107 -18.86 -22.36 -33.58
CA SER A 107 -17.55 -22.93 -33.95
C SER A 107 -16.89 -22.18 -35.10
N ALA A 108 -17.66 -21.77 -36.11
CA ALA A 108 -17.15 -20.95 -37.22
C ALA A 108 -16.77 -19.54 -36.75
N PHE A 109 -17.54 -18.96 -35.83
CA PHE A 109 -17.20 -17.67 -35.20
C PHE A 109 -15.87 -17.72 -34.47
N LEU A 110 -15.67 -18.73 -33.62
CA LEU A 110 -14.43 -18.94 -32.87
C LEU A 110 -13.21 -19.25 -33.75
N ALA A 111 -13.42 -19.58 -35.03
CA ALA A 111 -12.38 -19.92 -35.99
C ALA A 111 -12.18 -18.86 -37.08
N LEU A 112 -12.94 -17.74 -37.05
CA LEU A 112 -12.90 -16.75 -38.12
C LEU A 112 -11.54 -16.03 -38.18
N PRO A 113 -10.77 -16.14 -39.28
CA PRO A 113 -9.42 -15.60 -39.36
C PRO A 113 -9.35 -14.07 -39.20
N ASP A 114 -10.40 -13.35 -39.61
CA ASP A 114 -10.44 -11.88 -39.52
C ASP A 114 -10.34 -11.39 -38.07
N PHE A 115 -10.86 -12.16 -37.10
CA PHE A 115 -10.77 -11.83 -35.68
C PHE A 115 -9.35 -11.94 -35.16
N SER A 116 -8.63 -13.01 -35.52
CA SER A 116 -7.24 -13.20 -35.11
C SER A 116 -6.31 -12.20 -35.80
N ALA A 117 -6.58 -11.86 -37.06
CA ALA A 117 -5.86 -10.81 -37.78
C ALA A 117 -6.04 -9.44 -37.12
N SER A 118 -7.28 -9.05 -36.79
CA SER A 118 -7.58 -7.78 -36.11
C SER A 118 -6.92 -7.70 -34.73
N ALA A 119 -7.06 -8.76 -33.93
CA ALA A 119 -6.44 -8.87 -32.61
C ALA A 119 -4.91 -8.76 -32.69
N THR A 120 -4.28 -9.47 -33.63
CA THR A 120 -2.82 -9.43 -33.80
C THR A 120 -2.34 -8.06 -34.25
N ALA A 121 -3.05 -7.42 -35.19
CA ALA A 121 -2.73 -6.07 -35.66
C ALA A 121 -2.81 -5.04 -34.53
N ALA A 122 -3.85 -5.11 -33.68
CA ALA A 122 -4.01 -4.21 -32.53
C ALA A 122 -3.00 -4.45 -31.40
N ALA A 123 -2.29 -5.58 -31.39
CA ALA A 123 -1.23 -5.88 -30.44
C ALA A 123 0.18 -5.50 -30.94
N ALA A 124 0.32 -5.07 -32.20
CA ALA A 124 1.58 -4.57 -32.71
C ALA A 124 2.06 -3.36 -31.88
N ALA A 125 3.38 -3.24 -31.66
CA ALA A 125 3.94 -2.21 -30.77
C ALA A 125 3.52 -0.77 -31.13
N THR A 126 3.28 -0.49 -32.42
CA THR A 126 2.81 0.80 -32.93
C THR A 126 1.31 1.04 -32.74
N ALA A 127 0.53 -0.02 -32.46
CA ALA A 127 -0.92 0.02 -32.26
C ALA A 127 -1.33 -0.05 -30.77
N ILE A 128 -0.40 -0.38 -29.87
CA ILE A 128 -0.64 -0.34 -28.43
C ILE A 128 -0.85 1.12 -28.01
N PRO A 129 -1.98 1.46 -27.35
CA PRO A 129 -2.24 2.81 -26.91
C PRO A 129 -1.14 3.34 -25.98
N SER A 130 -0.80 4.61 -26.14
CA SER A 130 0.21 5.25 -25.29
C SER A 130 -0.17 5.14 -23.82
N GLY A 131 0.79 4.81 -22.96
CA GLY A 131 0.56 4.57 -21.54
C GLY A 131 0.07 3.16 -21.19
N TYR A 132 -0.28 2.30 -22.16
CA TYR A 132 -0.70 0.92 -21.89
C TYR A 132 0.39 -0.11 -22.18
N VAL A 133 0.27 -1.28 -21.55
CA VAL A 133 0.86 -2.55 -22.00
C VAL A 133 -0.25 -3.46 -22.53
N ASN A 134 0.05 -4.23 -23.57
CA ASN A 134 -0.78 -5.37 -23.94
C ASN A 134 -0.41 -6.58 -23.06
N THR A 135 -1.41 -7.23 -22.46
CA THR A 135 -1.20 -8.32 -21.49
C THR A 135 -1.55 -9.70 -22.04
N PHE A 136 -2.38 -9.77 -23.08
CA PHE A 136 -2.66 -10.99 -23.85
C PHE A 136 -3.25 -10.62 -25.21
N VAL A 137 -3.19 -11.57 -26.15
CA VAL A 137 -3.63 -11.38 -27.53
C VAL A 137 -4.52 -12.55 -27.96
N ASN A 138 -5.59 -12.23 -28.70
CA ASN A 138 -6.43 -13.17 -29.43
C ASN A 138 -6.98 -14.34 -28.57
N GLN A 139 -7.43 -14.05 -27.35
CA GLN A 139 -8.10 -15.05 -26.51
C GLN A 139 -9.56 -15.28 -26.94
N LYS A 140 -10.08 -16.47 -26.63
CA LYS A 140 -11.49 -16.86 -26.89
C LYS A 140 -12.43 -16.63 -25.70
N ALA A 141 -12.06 -15.66 -24.86
CA ALA A 141 -12.77 -15.29 -23.66
C ALA A 141 -12.48 -13.83 -23.28
N SER A 142 -13.47 -13.18 -22.66
CA SER A 142 -13.32 -11.89 -21.99
C SER A 142 -12.80 -12.07 -20.57
N ASN A 143 -12.29 -10.99 -19.99
CA ASN A 143 -11.88 -10.98 -18.58
C ASN A 143 -13.07 -11.04 -17.63
N ASN A 144 -12.84 -11.60 -16.45
CA ASN A 144 -13.62 -11.39 -15.23
C ASN A 144 -12.65 -10.84 -14.18
N ALA A 145 -12.40 -9.53 -14.26
CA ALA A 145 -11.40 -8.84 -13.44
C ALA A 145 -12.05 -8.01 -12.31
N TYR A 146 -11.21 -7.45 -11.43
CA TYR A 146 -11.71 -6.64 -10.31
C TYR A 146 -12.26 -5.29 -10.78
N GLY A 147 -13.37 -4.89 -10.17
CA GLY A 147 -14.00 -3.58 -10.33
C GLY A 147 -14.36 -3.28 -11.79
N TYR A 148 -15.30 -4.05 -12.32
CA TYR A 148 -15.96 -3.82 -13.61
C TYR A 148 -16.55 -2.41 -13.70
N MET A 149 -16.27 -1.72 -14.80
CA MET A 149 -16.65 -0.32 -15.00
C MET A 149 -17.58 -0.11 -16.20
N GLY A 150 -18.08 -1.20 -16.77
CA GLY A 150 -18.98 -1.17 -17.92
C GLY A 150 -18.30 -1.51 -19.24
N TYR A 151 -19.00 -1.23 -20.34
CA TYR A 151 -18.54 -1.47 -21.70
C TYR A 151 -19.07 -0.44 -22.68
N THR A 152 -18.44 -0.38 -23.85
CA THR A 152 -18.93 0.33 -25.02
C THR A 152 -18.84 -0.56 -26.25
N LEU A 153 -19.74 -0.34 -27.20
CA LEU A 153 -19.73 -0.98 -28.51
C LEU A 153 -19.04 -0.07 -29.52
N LEU A 154 -18.17 -0.67 -30.32
CA LEU A 154 -17.38 0.02 -31.34
C LEU A 154 -17.84 -0.39 -32.74
N THR A 155 -17.58 0.49 -33.70
CA THR A 155 -17.76 0.21 -35.12
C THR A 155 -16.57 -0.53 -35.71
N GLU A 156 -15.41 -0.47 -35.06
CA GLU A 156 -14.15 -1.05 -35.53
C GLU A 156 -13.34 -1.59 -34.34
N TYR A 157 -12.49 -2.59 -34.61
CA TYR A 157 -11.59 -3.15 -33.61
C TYR A 157 -10.41 -2.19 -33.39
N ASN A 158 -10.59 -1.21 -32.49
CA ASN A 158 -9.62 -0.15 -32.26
C ASN A 158 -9.30 -0.01 -30.76
N ALA A 159 -8.08 -0.41 -30.37
CA ALA A 159 -7.61 -0.33 -28.99
C ALA A 159 -7.42 1.12 -28.50
N GLN A 160 -7.09 2.07 -29.38
CA GLN A 160 -6.95 3.48 -29.00
C GLN A 160 -8.29 4.08 -28.58
N THR A 161 -9.37 3.80 -29.33
CA THR A 161 -10.74 4.23 -28.95
C THR A 161 -11.16 3.68 -27.59
N CYS A 162 -10.75 2.45 -27.25
CA CYS A 162 -10.94 1.89 -25.93
C CYS A 162 -10.15 2.64 -24.85
N ALA A 163 -8.87 2.91 -25.08
CA ALA A 163 -8.02 3.66 -24.17
C ALA A 163 -8.59 5.06 -23.90
N ASP A 164 -8.98 5.80 -24.95
CA ASP A 164 -9.54 7.15 -24.84
C ASP A 164 -10.84 7.18 -24.01
N LYS A 165 -11.64 6.11 -24.08
CA LYS A 165 -12.84 5.94 -23.25
C LYS A 165 -12.48 5.57 -21.81
N CYS A 166 -11.52 4.67 -21.61
CA CYS A 166 -11.02 4.31 -20.29
C CYS A 166 -10.46 5.53 -19.56
N THR A 167 -9.67 6.39 -20.22
CA THR A 167 -9.14 7.64 -19.62
C THR A 167 -10.25 8.59 -19.12
N LYS A 168 -11.45 8.53 -19.70
CA LYS A 168 -12.60 9.34 -19.27
C LYS A 168 -13.41 8.71 -18.14
N ILE A 169 -13.18 7.43 -17.84
CA ILE A 169 -13.82 6.72 -16.73
C ILE A 169 -12.89 6.81 -15.53
N ASN A 170 -13.31 7.54 -14.49
CA ASN A 170 -12.54 7.66 -13.27
C ASN A 170 -12.28 6.26 -12.65
N GLY A 171 -11.02 5.99 -12.31
CA GLY A 171 -10.57 4.69 -11.79
C GLY A 171 -10.38 3.59 -12.85
N CYS A 172 -10.55 3.85 -14.15
CA CYS A 172 -10.29 2.84 -15.17
C CYS A 172 -8.80 2.64 -15.41
N GLN A 173 -8.34 1.43 -15.12
CA GLN A 173 -6.93 1.03 -15.20
C GLN A 173 -6.66 0.02 -16.30
N ALA A 174 -7.70 -0.63 -16.82
CA ALA A 174 -7.54 -1.65 -17.84
C ALA A 174 -8.79 -1.77 -18.70
N PHE A 175 -8.60 -2.32 -19.89
CA PHE A 175 -9.70 -2.72 -20.74
C PHE A 175 -9.33 -3.96 -21.54
N ASN A 176 -10.36 -4.72 -21.95
CA ASN A 176 -10.22 -5.71 -23.00
C ASN A 176 -11.20 -5.43 -24.14
N ILE A 177 -10.75 -5.68 -25.36
CA ILE A 177 -11.52 -5.50 -26.59
C ILE A 177 -11.65 -6.85 -27.30
N TYR A 178 -12.86 -7.19 -27.73
CA TYR A 178 -13.15 -8.50 -28.31
C TYR A 178 -14.36 -8.47 -29.25
N PHE A 179 -14.51 -9.55 -30.02
CA PHE A 179 -15.71 -9.83 -30.80
C PHE A 179 -16.65 -10.73 -30.00
N GLU A 180 -17.94 -10.38 -29.91
CA GLU A 180 -18.99 -11.14 -29.23
C GLU A 180 -20.04 -11.56 -30.25
N ARG A 181 -20.35 -12.86 -30.30
CA ARG A 181 -21.43 -13.41 -31.13
C ARG A 181 -22.74 -13.22 -30.40
N ASP A 182 -23.59 -12.31 -30.85
CA ASP A 182 -24.89 -12.04 -30.24
C ASP A 182 -26.05 -12.42 -31.18
N PRO A 183 -27.22 -12.74 -30.64
CA PRO A 183 -28.38 -13.08 -31.46
C PRO A 183 -29.03 -11.81 -32.03
N THR A 184 -29.52 -11.86 -33.27
CA THR A 184 -30.23 -10.73 -33.91
C THR A 184 -31.60 -10.43 -33.30
N VAL A 185 -32.18 -11.39 -32.57
CA VAL A 185 -33.41 -11.25 -31.78
C VAL A 185 -33.23 -11.91 -30.41
N ASN A 186 -33.99 -11.52 -29.39
CA ASN A 186 -33.91 -12.13 -28.06
C ASN A 186 -34.34 -13.61 -28.13
N PRO A 187 -33.50 -14.60 -27.76
CA PRO A 187 -33.89 -16.00 -27.80
C PRO A 187 -34.76 -16.40 -26.60
N ASP A 188 -35.98 -15.86 -26.50
CA ASP A 188 -36.90 -16.06 -25.38
C ASP A 188 -38.13 -16.94 -25.69
N ASP A 189 -38.32 -17.32 -26.95
CA ASP A 189 -39.43 -18.17 -27.42
C ASP A 189 -38.95 -19.26 -28.39
N SER A 190 -39.75 -20.31 -28.54
CA SER A 190 -39.50 -21.42 -29.47
C SER A 190 -39.36 -20.97 -30.94
N SER A 191 -40.06 -19.91 -31.36
CA SER A 191 -39.99 -19.35 -32.70
C SER A 191 -38.66 -18.62 -32.99
N CYS A 192 -37.87 -18.33 -31.97
CA CYS A 192 -36.55 -17.69 -32.07
C CYS A 192 -35.53 -18.32 -31.12
N SER A 193 -35.58 -19.64 -30.92
CA SER A 193 -34.69 -20.33 -29.97
C SER A 193 -33.21 -20.26 -30.36
N SER A 194 -32.93 -20.19 -31.67
CA SER A 194 -31.59 -20.05 -32.25
C SER A 194 -31.64 -19.16 -33.50
N PRO A 195 -31.71 -17.83 -33.34
CA PRO A 195 -31.79 -16.91 -34.47
C PRO A 195 -30.43 -16.74 -35.15
N SER A 196 -30.41 -16.06 -36.30
CA SER A 196 -29.16 -15.58 -36.92
C SER A 196 -28.36 -14.70 -35.96
N SER A 197 -27.04 -14.73 -36.08
CA SER A 197 -26.14 -13.93 -35.26
C SER A 197 -25.78 -12.58 -35.87
N THR A 198 -25.28 -11.72 -35.01
CA THR A 198 -24.58 -10.48 -35.30
C THR A 198 -23.29 -10.44 -34.50
N THR A 199 -22.28 -9.73 -34.99
CA THR A 199 -20.98 -9.64 -34.33
C THR A 199 -20.79 -8.26 -33.72
N GLN A 200 -20.79 -8.20 -32.39
CA GLN A 200 -20.48 -6.99 -31.65
C GLN A 200 -18.96 -6.85 -31.49
N ILE A 201 -18.46 -5.63 -31.59
CA ILE A 201 -17.09 -5.29 -31.17
C ILE A 201 -17.22 -4.59 -29.83
N LYS A 202 -16.84 -5.29 -28.75
CA LYS A 202 -17.09 -4.85 -27.38
C LYS A 202 -15.78 -4.47 -26.71
N CYS A 203 -15.80 -3.30 -26.07
CA CYS A 203 -14.73 -2.80 -25.25
C CYS A 203 -15.19 -2.76 -23.79
N VAL A 204 -14.57 -3.53 -22.91
CA VAL A 204 -14.95 -3.65 -21.49
C VAL A 204 -13.89 -3.04 -20.59
N TYR A 205 -14.31 -2.27 -19.59
CA TYR A 205 -13.47 -1.46 -18.72
C TYR A 205 -13.37 -2.04 -17.30
N TRP A 206 -12.20 -1.92 -16.69
CA TRP A 206 -11.88 -2.47 -15.37
C TRP A 206 -10.98 -1.52 -14.58
N SER A 207 -11.15 -1.50 -13.26
CA SER A 207 -10.22 -0.82 -12.34
C SER A 207 -9.08 -1.73 -11.87
N GLY A 208 -9.25 -3.05 -11.92
CA GLY A 208 -8.16 -4.02 -11.78
C GLY A 208 -7.52 -4.39 -13.12
N PRO A 209 -6.37 -5.07 -13.11
CA PRO A 209 -5.68 -5.47 -14.33
C PRO A 209 -6.41 -6.61 -15.06
N VAL A 210 -6.42 -6.54 -16.39
CA VAL A 210 -6.82 -7.65 -17.25
C VAL A 210 -5.58 -8.50 -17.58
N THR A 211 -5.68 -9.81 -17.38
CA THR A 211 -4.59 -10.77 -17.62
C THR A 211 -5.12 -11.97 -18.39
N SER A 212 -4.22 -12.80 -18.93
CA SER A 212 -4.66 -14.06 -19.55
C SER A 212 -5.34 -14.99 -18.55
N ASP A 213 -4.92 -14.98 -17.28
CA ASP A 213 -5.45 -15.87 -16.25
C ASP A 213 -6.88 -15.55 -15.85
N ASN A 214 -7.26 -14.27 -15.89
CA ASN A 214 -8.63 -13.84 -15.62
C ASN A 214 -9.47 -13.69 -16.90
N ALA A 215 -8.97 -14.03 -18.08
CA ALA A 215 -9.72 -14.14 -19.34
C ALA A 215 -10.51 -15.46 -19.42
N ASN A 216 -11.51 -15.61 -18.56
CA ASN A 216 -12.25 -16.88 -18.35
C ASN A 216 -13.76 -16.80 -18.67
N ASN A 217 -14.27 -15.65 -19.10
CA ASN A 217 -15.64 -15.53 -19.58
C ASN A 217 -15.70 -15.90 -21.07
N ALA A 218 -16.04 -17.15 -21.37
CA ALA A 218 -16.15 -17.67 -22.74
C ALA A 218 -17.51 -17.37 -23.43
N GLY A 219 -18.40 -16.62 -22.76
CA GLY A 219 -19.77 -16.38 -23.20
C GLY A 219 -20.78 -17.27 -22.47
N GLN A 220 -21.98 -17.39 -23.01
CA GLN A 220 -23.11 -18.05 -22.35
C GLN A 220 -24.13 -18.61 -23.35
N TRP A 221 -24.97 -19.52 -22.87
CA TRP A 221 -26.13 -20.00 -23.64
C TRP A 221 -27.35 -19.11 -23.41
N ARG A 222 -28.07 -18.81 -24.48
CA ARG A 222 -29.38 -18.14 -24.48
C ARG A 222 -30.35 -19.01 -25.26
N ASN A 223 -31.16 -19.80 -24.55
CA ASN A 223 -31.96 -20.87 -25.15
C ASN A 223 -31.05 -21.82 -25.98
N GLN A 224 -31.26 -21.94 -27.30
CA GLN A 224 -30.44 -22.75 -28.19
C GLN A 224 -29.34 -21.96 -28.91
N PHE A 225 -29.21 -20.66 -28.63
CA PHE A 225 -28.17 -19.80 -29.19
C PHE A 225 -26.96 -19.73 -28.25
N GLN A 226 -25.76 -19.98 -28.78
CA GLN A 226 -24.51 -19.83 -28.02
C GLN A 226 -23.88 -18.47 -28.31
N VAL A 227 -23.79 -17.63 -27.26
CA VAL A 227 -22.94 -16.44 -27.24
C VAL A 227 -21.52 -16.89 -26.98
N VAL A 228 -20.60 -16.50 -27.86
CA VAL A 228 -19.17 -16.83 -27.76
C VAL A 228 -18.32 -15.59 -28.00
N ILE A 229 -17.11 -15.62 -27.46
CA ILE A 229 -16.15 -14.51 -27.54
C ILE A 229 -14.91 -14.94 -28.32
N ALA A 230 -14.40 -14.08 -29.18
CA ALA A 230 -13.18 -14.31 -29.96
C ALA A 230 -12.35 -13.03 -30.13
N GLY A 231 -11.07 -13.20 -30.48
CA GLY A 231 -10.19 -12.06 -30.76
C GLY A 231 -10.01 -11.12 -29.57
N SER A 232 -10.01 -11.63 -28.34
CA SER A 232 -9.91 -10.80 -27.13
C SER A 232 -8.46 -10.38 -26.88
N ASN A 233 -8.22 -9.07 -26.77
CA ASN A 233 -6.94 -8.50 -26.35
C ASN A 233 -7.11 -7.74 -25.03
N GLY A 234 -6.14 -7.86 -24.14
CA GLY A 234 -6.09 -7.14 -22.87
C GLY A 234 -5.07 -6.02 -22.86
N TYR A 235 -5.42 -4.88 -22.26
CA TYR A 235 -4.54 -3.73 -22.11
C TYR A 235 -4.63 -3.19 -20.68
N VAL A 236 -3.47 -2.98 -20.05
CA VAL A 236 -3.36 -2.43 -18.68
C VAL A 236 -2.57 -1.14 -18.71
N ASN A 237 -3.08 -0.11 -18.03
CA ASN A 237 -2.42 1.18 -17.88
C ASN A 237 -1.13 1.00 -17.06
N LYS A 238 -0.04 1.61 -17.52
CA LYS A 238 1.27 1.62 -16.83
C LYS A 238 1.31 2.59 -15.65
N SER A 239 0.26 3.38 -15.45
CA SER A 239 0.17 4.41 -14.42
C SER A 239 -1.12 4.30 -13.64
N ILE A 240 -1.11 4.90 -12.45
CA ILE A 240 -2.27 5.06 -11.59
C ILE A 240 -2.36 6.53 -11.19
N ALA A 241 -3.56 7.02 -10.95
CA ALA A 241 -3.78 8.36 -10.42
C ALA A 241 -2.96 8.56 -9.14
N THR A 242 -2.31 9.71 -9.03
CA THR A 242 -1.52 10.07 -7.85
C THR A 242 -2.44 10.75 -6.85
N PRO A 243 -2.61 10.21 -5.62
CA PRO A 243 -3.40 10.87 -4.60
C PRO A 243 -2.81 12.21 -4.18
N ASP A 244 -3.67 13.16 -3.85
CA ASP A 244 -3.26 14.48 -3.40
C ASP A 244 -2.37 14.39 -2.16
N GLY A 245 -1.25 15.13 -2.18
CA GLY A 245 -0.26 15.11 -1.10
C GLY A 245 0.76 13.97 -1.18
N TYR A 246 0.66 13.07 -2.16
CA TYR A 246 1.61 11.97 -2.36
C TYR A 246 2.49 12.16 -3.59
N ASN A 247 3.64 11.49 -3.60
CA ASN A 247 4.44 11.30 -4.80
C ASN A 247 3.76 10.32 -5.75
N ALA A 248 4.16 10.34 -7.03
CA ALA A 248 3.67 9.38 -8.02
C ALA A 248 3.89 7.93 -7.56
N GLY A 249 2.88 7.09 -7.78
CA GLY A 249 2.90 5.71 -7.33
C GLY A 249 4.03 4.90 -7.98
N VAL A 250 4.72 4.10 -7.16
CA VAL A 250 5.76 3.17 -7.63
C VAL A 250 5.11 1.81 -7.86
N TYR A 251 5.13 1.31 -9.10
CA TYR A 251 4.61 -0.02 -9.40
C TYR A 251 5.52 -1.11 -8.84
N LEU A 252 4.94 -2.01 -8.05
CA LEU A 252 5.62 -3.11 -7.36
C LEU A 252 5.22 -4.49 -7.89
N ASN A 253 4.47 -4.53 -9.01
CA ASN A 253 4.05 -5.75 -9.67
C ASN A 253 3.22 -6.68 -8.76
N ASN A 254 3.71 -7.89 -8.50
CA ASN A 254 3.06 -8.93 -7.71
C ASN A 254 3.66 -9.07 -6.32
N ALA A 255 4.27 -8.01 -5.80
CA ALA A 255 4.84 -7.98 -4.45
C ALA A 255 4.37 -6.76 -3.66
N ALA A 256 4.01 -6.98 -2.42
CA ALA A 256 3.75 -5.97 -1.40
C ALA A 256 5.04 -5.68 -0.62
N ILE A 257 5.05 -4.54 0.06
CA ILE A 257 6.12 -4.15 0.97
C ILE A 257 6.17 -5.16 2.12
N ASN A 258 7.36 -5.70 2.34
CA ASN A 258 7.69 -6.46 3.54
C ASN A 258 8.66 -5.60 4.36
N ALA A 259 8.09 -4.73 5.19
CA ALA A 259 8.86 -3.75 5.94
C ALA A 259 9.65 -4.45 7.06
N PRO A 260 10.99 -4.33 7.11
CA PRO A 260 11.72 -4.69 8.31
C PRO A 260 11.43 -3.68 9.44
N LEU A 261 11.90 -4.00 10.65
CA LEU A 261 12.04 -2.99 11.69
C LEU A 261 12.88 -1.82 11.16
N ASP A 262 12.54 -0.61 11.56
CA ASP A 262 13.34 0.56 11.22
C ASP A 262 14.72 0.52 11.90
N CYS A 263 15.53 1.55 11.66
CA CYS A 263 16.86 1.61 12.24
C CYS A 263 16.87 1.80 13.76
N THR A 264 15.75 2.19 14.38
CA THR A 264 15.62 2.29 15.85
C THR A 264 15.14 0.97 16.48
N GLY A 265 14.79 -0.02 15.65
CA GLY A 265 14.27 -1.32 16.07
C GLY A 265 12.76 -1.32 16.26
N ASP A 266 12.07 -0.30 15.78
CA ASP A 266 10.62 -0.14 15.90
C ASP A 266 9.93 -0.64 14.62
N ASP A 267 8.76 -1.26 14.75
CA ASP A 267 7.90 -1.56 13.60
C ASP A 267 7.40 -0.24 12.99
N THR A 268 7.16 -0.22 11.70
CA THR A 268 6.64 0.95 10.97
C THR A 268 5.21 0.74 10.49
N PHE A 269 4.74 -0.50 10.49
CA PHE A 269 3.35 -0.82 10.19
C PHE A 269 2.43 -0.21 11.25
N LEU A 270 1.31 0.33 10.77
CA LEU A 270 0.32 0.97 11.61
C LEU A 270 -0.95 0.15 11.65
N GLU A 271 -1.52 -0.10 10.49
CA GLU A 271 -2.79 -0.78 10.33
C GLU A 271 -3.01 -1.15 8.86
N SER A 272 -4.10 -1.86 8.60
CA SER A 272 -4.52 -2.19 7.25
C SER A 272 -6.03 -2.06 7.04
N HIS A 273 -6.40 -1.90 5.78
CA HIS A 273 -7.79 -1.78 5.34
C HIS A 273 -8.02 -2.63 4.09
N VAL A 274 -9.20 -3.23 3.96
CA VAL A 274 -9.60 -3.99 2.76
C VAL A 274 -10.87 -3.39 2.17
N PHE A 275 -10.83 -3.07 0.88
CA PHE A 275 -11.97 -2.60 0.10
C PHE A 275 -12.34 -3.66 -0.95
N ASN A 276 -13.51 -4.26 -0.81
CA ASN A 276 -13.97 -5.36 -1.67
C ASN A 276 -15.22 -5.00 -2.51
N ASN A 277 -15.71 -3.77 -2.39
CA ASN A 277 -16.91 -3.28 -3.06
C ASN A 277 -16.73 -1.92 -3.74
N LYS A 278 -15.48 -1.47 -3.91
CA LYS A 278 -15.14 -0.23 -4.62
C LYS A 278 -14.19 -0.57 -5.78
N PRO A 279 -14.10 0.26 -6.82
CA PRO A 279 -13.00 0.18 -7.78
C PRO A 279 -11.64 0.25 -7.11
N PHE A 280 -10.60 -0.29 -7.77
CA PHE A 280 -9.23 -0.15 -7.30
C PHE A 280 -8.81 1.31 -7.47
N ASP A 281 -8.62 2.00 -6.35
CA ASP A 281 -8.31 3.42 -6.32
C ASP A 281 -7.35 3.76 -5.17
N ALA A 282 -6.17 4.27 -5.51
CA ALA A 282 -5.16 4.66 -4.54
C ALA A 282 -5.64 5.75 -3.58
N ASN A 283 -6.63 6.57 -3.97
CA ASN A 283 -7.22 7.58 -3.09
C ASN A 283 -7.93 6.98 -1.88
N LEU A 284 -8.41 5.74 -1.94
CA LEU A 284 -9.01 5.06 -0.78
C LEU A 284 -7.97 4.80 0.32
N CYS A 285 -6.79 4.30 -0.06
CA CYS A 285 -5.70 4.09 0.89
C CYS A 285 -5.07 5.42 1.35
N ALA A 286 -5.01 6.42 0.48
CA ALA A 286 -4.56 7.75 0.86
C ALA A 286 -5.51 8.41 1.87
N ALA A 287 -6.83 8.26 1.70
CA ALA A 287 -7.83 8.74 2.66
C ALA A 287 -7.67 8.04 4.03
N ALA A 288 -7.47 6.72 4.03
CA ALA A 288 -7.19 5.97 5.25
C ALA A 288 -5.88 6.44 5.94
N CYS A 289 -4.80 6.57 5.18
CA CYS A 289 -3.51 7.07 5.66
C CYS A 289 -3.63 8.48 6.24
N ASN A 290 -4.28 9.40 5.53
CA ASN A 290 -4.49 10.76 6.00
C ASN A 290 -5.34 10.81 7.28
N SER A 291 -6.39 9.97 7.38
CA SER A 291 -7.22 9.87 8.57
C SER A 291 -6.42 9.39 9.78
N GLN A 292 -5.67 8.29 9.62
CA GLN A 292 -4.78 7.76 10.66
C GLN A 292 -3.76 8.82 11.11
N ALA A 293 -3.13 9.51 10.17
CA ALA A 293 -2.13 10.53 10.46
C ALA A 293 -2.74 11.74 11.20
N ASN A 294 -3.94 12.17 10.83
CA ASN A 294 -4.66 13.24 11.50
C ASN A 294 -5.03 12.87 12.94
N TYR A 295 -5.56 11.66 13.15
CA TYR A 295 -5.87 11.14 14.48
C TYR A 295 -4.61 11.07 15.35
N ALA A 296 -3.52 10.47 14.85
CA ALA A 296 -2.26 10.34 15.58
C ALA A 296 -1.70 11.70 16.01
N ARG A 297 -1.78 12.72 15.14
CA ARG A 297 -1.37 14.11 15.45
C ARG A 297 -2.27 14.76 16.50
N ALA A 298 -3.59 14.58 16.40
CA ALA A 298 -4.54 15.14 17.36
C ALA A 298 -4.40 14.52 18.76
N THR A 299 -3.99 13.25 18.85
CA THR A 299 -3.80 12.53 20.12
C THR A 299 -2.33 12.46 20.57
N ALA A 300 -1.44 13.23 19.93
CA ALA A 300 -0.02 13.22 20.24
C ALA A 300 0.23 13.62 21.70
N GLN A 301 1.17 12.92 22.36
CA GLN A 301 1.58 13.23 23.73
C GLN A 301 2.94 13.91 23.72
N ASP A 302 3.07 15.01 24.47
CA ASP A 302 4.31 15.77 24.56
C ASP A 302 5.50 14.87 24.95
N GLY A 303 6.59 14.99 24.17
CA GLY A 303 7.81 14.22 24.39
C GLY A 303 7.75 12.74 23.99
N LYS A 304 6.62 12.25 23.45
CA LYS A 304 6.54 10.91 22.85
C LYS A 304 6.60 10.98 21.34
N PHE A 305 7.16 9.93 20.75
CA PHE A 305 7.18 9.78 19.31
C PHE A 305 5.78 9.39 18.82
N THR A 306 5.29 10.13 17.84
CA THR A 306 3.96 9.93 17.25
C THR A 306 4.10 9.20 15.92
N LYS A 307 3.46 8.04 15.81
CA LYS A 307 3.39 7.27 14.57
C LYS A 307 2.21 7.73 13.72
N ALA A 308 2.49 8.59 12.76
CA ALA A 308 1.51 9.09 11.81
C ALA A 308 1.79 8.51 10.42
N CYS A 309 0.76 8.08 9.71
CA CYS A 309 0.90 7.46 8.40
C CYS A 309 1.46 8.45 7.39
N ASN A 310 2.59 8.08 6.78
CA ASN A 310 3.29 8.86 5.77
C ASN A 310 3.58 8.05 4.50
N PHE A 311 3.22 6.76 4.50
CA PHE A 311 3.43 5.87 3.39
C PHE A 311 2.37 4.79 3.37
N PHE A 312 1.93 4.39 2.19
CA PHE A 312 1.07 3.23 2.06
C PHE A 312 1.45 2.37 0.86
N ASN A 313 1.21 1.08 0.99
CA ASN A 313 1.24 0.12 -0.11
C ASN A 313 -0.19 -0.39 -0.36
N THR A 314 -0.66 -0.23 -1.59
CA THR A 314 -1.95 -0.75 -2.03
C THR A 314 -1.79 -1.83 -3.08
N TYR A 315 -2.58 -2.89 -3.01
CA TYR A 315 -2.50 -4.00 -3.94
C TYR A 315 -3.81 -4.78 -3.99
N LEU A 316 -4.00 -5.58 -5.04
CA LEU A 316 -5.08 -6.56 -5.10
C LEU A 316 -4.63 -7.84 -4.42
N LEU A 317 -5.44 -8.33 -3.48
CA LEU A 317 -5.22 -9.60 -2.79
C LEU A 317 -6.09 -10.68 -3.45
N TYR A 318 -5.51 -11.85 -3.68
CA TYR A 318 -6.19 -12.98 -4.31
C TYR A 318 -6.18 -14.17 -3.38
N LYS A 319 -7.34 -14.77 -3.13
CA LYS A 319 -7.50 -16.04 -2.42
C LYS A 319 -7.77 -17.14 -3.44
N ASN A 320 -6.89 -18.14 -3.53
CA ASN A 320 -7.00 -19.24 -4.49
C ASN A 320 -7.26 -18.75 -5.93
N LYS A 321 -6.55 -17.69 -6.35
CA LYS A 321 -6.68 -16.99 -7.65
C LYS A 321 -7.96 -16.17 -7.83
N VAL A 322 -8.86 -16.15 -6.86
CA VAL A 322 -10.04 -15.28 -6.85
C VAL A 322 -9.69 -13.98 -6.14
N ASN A 323 -9.96 -12.84 -6.77
CA ASN A 323 -9.71 -11.54 -6.15
C ASN A 323 -10.63 -11.33 -4.94
N ILE A 324 -10.10 -10.83 -3.83
CA ILE A 324 -10.87 -10.55 -2.60
C ILE A 324 -10.86 -9.07 -2.19
N GLY A 325 -10.18 -8.20 -2.94
CA GLY A 325 -10.27 -6.76 -2.77
C GLY A 325 -8.97 -6.03 -2.96
N GLN A 326 -9.07 -4.70 -2.90
CA GLN A 326 -7.94 -3.81 -2.70
C GLN A 326 -7.55 -3.83 -1.22
N TYR A 327 -6.31 -4.21 -0.95
CA TYR A 327 -5.69 -4.12 0.36
C TYR A 327 -4.88 -2.83 0.46
N CYS A 328 -4.88 -2.19 1.64
CA CYS A 328 -4.05 -1.05 2.00
C CYS A 328 -3.23 -1.42 3.24
N ALA A 329 -1.90 -1.40 3.14
CA ALA A 329 -1.01 -1.46 4.29
C ALA A 329 -0.44 -0.05 4.56
N LEU A 330 -0.65 0.46 5.78
CA LEU A 330 -0.28 1.81 6.19
C LEU A 330 0.98 1.78 7.05
N TYR A 331 1.89 2.73 6.81
CA TYR A 331 3.17 2.82 7.50
C TYR A 331 3.50 4.26 7.92
N ASP A 332 4.21 4.40 9.05
CA ASP A 332 4.66 5.71 9.53
C ASP A 332 5.86 6.28 8.77
N GLN A 333 6.52 5.47 7.94
CA GLN A 333 7.62 5.89 7.09
C GLN A 333 7.66 5.16 5.73
N SER A 334 8.36 5.79 4.79
CA SER A 334 8.51 5.32 3.42
C SER A 334 9.46 4.14 3.29
N TRP A 335 9.06 3.18 2.44
CA TRP A 335 9.87 2.04 2.08
C TRP A 335 10.20 2.01 0.59
N ALA A 336 11.47 1.74 0.27
CA ALA A 336 11.92 1.58 -1.11
C ALA A 336 11.35 0.31 -1.76
N SER A 337 11.26 0.30 -3.10
CA SER A 337 10.79 -0.86 -3.86
C SER A 337 11.64 -2.12 -3.66
N SER A 338 12.89 -1.99 -3.19
CA SER A 338 13.74 -3.11 -2.78
C SER A 338 13.15 -3.95 -1.64
N TYR A 339 12.18 -3.41 -0.90
CA TYR A 339 11.45 -4.11 0.16
C TYR A 339 10.14 -4.74 -0.32
N ALA A 340 9.78 -4.60 -1.61
CA ALA A 340 8.65 -5.33 -2.20
C ALA A 340 9.01 -6.81 -2.36
N LYS A 341 8.82 -7.59 -1.29
CA LYS A 341 9.21 -9.01 -1.18
C LYS A 341 8.06 -9.92 -0.78
N ASN A 342 6.96 -9.37 -0.31
CA ASN A 342 5.79 -10.13 0.09
C ASN A 342 4.95 -10.47 -1.13
N THR A 343 5.00 -11.71 -1.60
CA THR A 343 4.20 -12.17 -2.75
C THR A 343 2.91 -12.87 -2.34
N GLY A 344 2.65 -13.05 -1.04
CA GLY A 344 1.53 -13.85 -0.55
C GLY A 344 1.85 -14.77 0.62
N TYR A 345 0.83 -15.50 1.08
CA TYR A 345 0.86 -16.35 2.27
C TYR A 345 0.04 -17.63 2.06
N TYR A 346 0.33 -18.63 2.88
CA TYR A 346 -0.55 -19.77 3.10
C TYR A 346 -1.31 -19.56 4.40
N TYR A 347 -2.63 -19.76 4.38
CA TYR A 347 -3.45 -19.76 5.58
C TYR A 347 -4.38 -20.98 5.56
N GLY A 348 -4.05 -21.98 6.38
CA GLY A 348 -4.67 -23.29 6.28
C GLY A 348 -4.41 -23.93 4.91
N GLN A 349 -5.47 -24.22 4.16
CA GLN A 349 -5.40 -24.77 2.79
C GLN A 349 -5.45 -23.70 1.70
N ASP A 350 -5.72 -22.45 2.08
CA ASP A 350 -5.90 -21.36 1.14
C ASP A 350 -4.55 -20.70 0.82
N VAL A 351 -4.38 -20.34 -0.45
CA VAL A 351 -3.23 -19.58 -0.94
C VAL A 351 -3.66 -18.16 -1.21
N TYR A 352 -3.00 -17.21 -0.55
CA TYR A 352 -3.17 -15.79 -0.76
C TYR A 352 -2.00 -15.26 -1.58
N THR A 353 -2.26 -14.51 -2.64
CA THR A 353 -1.22 -13.92 -3.49
C THR A 353 -1.45 -12.44 -3.72
N VAL A 354 -0.36 -11.68 -3.89
CA VAL A 354 -0.38 -10.25 -4.19
C VAL A 354 -0.32 -10.00 -5.70
N GLY A 355 -1.11 -9.06 -6.19
CA GLY A 355 -1.03 -8.57 -7.57
C GLY A 355 -1.36 -7.08 -7.67
N PHE A 356 -0.94 -6.45 -8.76
CA PHE A 356 -1.26 -5.04 -9.04
C PHE A 356 -0.90 -4.08 -7.89
N SER A 357 0.32 -4.24 -7.37
CA SER A 357 0.80 -3.54 -6.18
C SER A 357 1.45 -2.20 -6.53
N TYR A 358 1.17 -1.18 -5.73
CA TYR A 358 1.74 0.16 -5.82
C TYR A 358 2.08 0.70 -4.43
N SER A 359 3.16 1.45 -4.31
CA SER A 359 3.45 2.22 -3.10
C SER A 359 3.47 3.72 -3.32
N PHE A 360 3.11 4.47 -2.28
CA PHE A 360 2.99 5.91 -2.29
C PHE A 360 3.59 6.49 -1.02
N SER A 361 4.54 7.41 -1.19
CA SER A 361 5.14 8.20 -0.12
C SER A 361 4.51 9.58 -0.07
N ASN A 362 4.20 10.06 1.13
CA ASN A 362 3.80 11.45 1.34
C ASN A 362 4.91 12.38 0.81
N LYS A 363 4.49 13.40 0.08
CA LYS A 363 5.38 14.28 -0.68
C LYS A 363 6.15 15.24 0.21
N THR A 364 5.56 15.67 1.31
CA THR A 364 6.13 16.68 2.23
C THR A 364 6.89 16.07 3.39
N ASP A 365 6.43 14.92 3.87
CA ASP A 365 7.04 14.20 4.98
C ASP A 365 7.00 12.69 4.67
N PRO A 366 8.10 12.07 4.24
CA PRO A 366 8.12 10.65 3.95
C PRO A 366 8.07 9.79 5.23
N GLY A 367 7.97 10.40 6.41
CA GLY A 367 8.14 9.76 7.71
C GLY A 367 9.61 9.57 8.07
N GLN A 368 9.87 9.48 9.37
CA GLN A 368 11.22 9.31 9.91
C GLN A 368 11.19 8.38 11.12
N PRO A 369 12.26 7.62 11.36
CA PRO A 369 12.43 6.84 12.58
C PRO A 369 12.36 7.71 13.84
N ARG A 370 12.10 7.07 14.99
CA ARG A 370 11.95 7.75 16.29
C ARG A 370 13.09 8.69 16.66
N TYR A 371 14.31 8.33 16.27
CA TYR A 371 15.50 9.16 16.36
C TYR A 371 16.40 8.84 15.15
N PRO A 372 17.30 9.76 14.76
CA PRO A 372 18.14 9.55 13.58
C PRO A 372 18.89 8.22 13.63
N CYS A 373 19.01 7.52 12.50
CA CYS A 373 19.68 6.21 12.46
C CYS A 373 21.14 6.23 12.94
N ALA A 374 21.81 7.38 12.84
CA ALA A 374 23.14 7.58 13.43
C ALA A 374 23.11 7.49 14.96
N VAL A 375 22.05 8.02 15.60
CA VAL A 375 21.82 7.93 17.05
C VAL A 375 21.53 6.49 17.44
N ALA A 376 20.72 5.77 16.67
CA ALA A 376 20.46 4.35 16.88
C ALA A 376 21.75 3.52 16.81
N SER A 377 22.56 3.76 15.77
CA SER A 377 23.85 3.08 15.57
C SER A 377 24.83 3.39 16.71
N ALA A 378 24.87 4.63 17.18
CA ALA A 378 25.68 5.02 18.33
C ALA A 378 25.19 4.35 19.63
N LYS A 379 23.88 4.28 19.86
CA LYS A 379 23.27 3.59 21.01
C LYS A 379 23.64 2.10 21.00
N SER A 380 23.53 1.43 19.86
CA SER A 380 23.96 0.04 19.71
C SER A 380 25.45 -0.15 19.98
N ALA A 381 26.29 0.77 19.50
CA ALA A 381 27.73 0.75 19.79
C ALA A 381 28.02 0.92 21.29
N ILE A 382 27.35 1.86 21.96
CA ILE A 382 27.44 2.07 23.41
C ILE A 382 27.10 0.78 24.16
N SER A 383 26.00 0.13 23.80
CA SER A 383 25.58 -1.14 24.41
C SER A 383 26.59 -2.25 24.17
N SER A 384 27.06 -2.43 22.93
CA SER A 384 28.01 -3.50 22.57
C SER A 384 29.38 -3.35 23.23
N ALA A 385 29.81 -2.11 23.47
CA ALA A 385 31.11 -1.80 24.05
C ALA A 385 31.02 -1.45 25.55
N THR A 386 29.86 -1.69 26.18
CA THR A 386 29.59 -1.45 27.61
C THR A 386 29.97 -0.04 28.08
N LEU A 387 29.68 0.97 27.26
CA LEU A 387 30.07 2.37 27.48
C LEU A 387 29.05 3.18 28.31
N GLN A 388 28.17 2.52 29.07
CA GLN A 388 27.15 3.21 29.88
C GLN A 388 27.77 4.16 30.92
N SER A 389 28.90 3.77 31.51
CA SER A 389 29.66 4.61 32.46
C SER A 389 30.24 5.87 31.82
N TYR A 390 30.73 5.78 30.58
CA TYR A 390 31.14 6.94 29.79
C TYR A 390 29.93 7.86 29.55
N CYS A 391 28.78 7.29 29.18
CA CYS A 391 27.55 8.05 28.98
C CYS A 391 27.07 8.80 30.24
N SER A 392 27.10 8.16 31.42
CA SER A 392 26.77 8.81 32.69
C SER A 392 27.70 10.01 32.98
N SER A 393 28.98 9.91 32.62
CA SER A 393 29.94 10.99 32.82
C SER A 393 29.64 12.22 31.95
N ILE A 394 29.26 12.03 30.68
CA ILE A 394 28.99 13.17 29.78
C ILE A 394 27.61 13.80 30.05
N LEU A 395 26.63 13.02 30.49
CA LEU A 395 25.28 13.54 30.81
C LEU A 395 25.29 14.36 32.10
N THR A 396 26.09 13.96 33.10
CA THR A 396 26.25 14.73 34.35
C THR A 396 27.02 16.04 34.17
N LEU A 397 27.90 16.14 33.16
CA LEU A 397 28.52 17.42 32.79
C LEU A 397 27.56 18.40 32.11
N ALA A 398 26.47 17.91 31.49
CA ALA A 398 25.47 18.75 30.83
C ALA A 398 24.44 19.34 31.83
N ALA A 399 24.20 18.67 32.96
CA ALA A 399 23.43 19.22 34.07
C ALA A 399 24.33 20.12 34.93
N ALA A 400 24.37 21.42 34.64
CA ALA A 400 25.06 22.39 35.49
C ALA A 400 24.48 22.32 36.91
N THR A 401 25.21 21.72 37.84
CA THR A 401 24.86 21.72 39.25
C THR A 401 25.24 23.08 39.83
N THR A 402 24.24 23.92 40.10
CA THR A 402 24.40 25.05 41.03
C THR A 402 24.73 24.49 42.40
N GLN A 403 26.02 24.45 42.75
CA GLN A 403 26.43 24.25 44.13
C GLN A 403 26.12 25.53 44.91
N ILE A 404 25.09 25.49 45.77
CA ILE A 404 24.88 26.52 46.79
C ILE A 404 25.78 26.13 47.97
N VAL A 405 26.92 26.80 48.10
CA VAL A 405 27.75 26.71 49.30
C VAL A 405 27.21 27.72 50.31
N VAL A 406 26.57 27.23 51.37
CA VAL A 406 26.14 28.08 52.50
C VAL A 406 27.33 28.27 53.44
N TYR A 407 27.90 29.47 53.46
CA TYR A 407 28.87 29.87 54.48
C TYR A 407 28.12 30.53 55.65
N THR A 408 28.22 29.95 56.86
CA THR A 408 27.94 30.68 58.10
C THR A 408 29.21 31.43 58.51
N PRO A 409 29.24 32.77 58.55
CA PRO A 409 30.43 33.50 58.96
C PRO A 409 30.53 33.50 60.48
N THR A 410 31.59 32.89 61.03
CA THR A 410 32.12 33.25 62.35
C THR A 410 33.38 34.05 62.12
N VAL A 411 33.33 35.33 62.46
CA VAL A 411 34.43 36.27 62.29
C VAL A 411 35.53 35.96 63.29
N SER A 412 36.71 35.57 62.81
CA SER A 412 37.99 36.01 63.37
C SER A 412 39.09 35.87 62.34
N ALA A 413 39.85 36.95 62.20
CA ALA A 413 40.81 37.17 61.13
C ALA A 413 41.90 36.10 61.07
N THR A 414 42.06 35.47 59.90
CA THR A 414 43.34 34.88 59.47
C THR A 414 43.43 34.91 57.94
N THR A 415 44.65 35.06 57.47
CA THR A 415 45.13 35.27 56.10
C THR A 415 44.51 34.36 55.04
N PHE A 416 44.15 34.95 53.90
CA PHE A 416 43.76 34.25 52.67
C PHE A 416 44.97 33.50 52.10
N THR A 417 44.98 32.16 52.18
CA THR A 417 45.70 31.34 51.23
C THR A 417 44.77 31.04 50.06
N THR A 418 45.21 31.43 48.87
CA THR A 418 44.53 31.14 47.60
C THR A 418 44.25 29.63 47.53
N ALA A 419 42.97 29.24 47.58
CA ALA A 419 42.58 27.88 47.25
C ALA A 419 43.08 27.58 45.83
N GLY A 420 43.90 26.54 45.72
CA GLY A 420 44.46 26.11 44.43
C GLY A 420 43.35 25.99 43.39
N ALA A 421 43.66 26.43 42.16
CA ALA A 421 42.76 26.40 41.02
C ALA A 421 41.95 25.09 40.97
N LEU A 422 40.63 25.21 40.79
CA LEU A 422 39.77 24.07 40.44
C LEU A 422 40.44 23.33 39.29
N LYS A 423 40.96 22.12 39.56
CA LYS A 423 41.51 21.27 38.50
C LYS A 423 40.37 20.99 37.52
N LYS A 424 40.48 21.52 36.29
CA LYS A 424 39.62 21.16 35.16
C LYS A 424 39.64 19.63 35.08
N ARG A 425 38.51 18.98 35.41
CA ARG A 425 38.40 17.50 35.34
C ARG A 425 38.74 17.11 33.90
N ALA A 426 39.66 16.15 33.73
CA ALA A 426 40.13 15.73 32.42
C ALA A 426 38.93 15.37 31.53
N THR A 427 38.85 15.98 30.34
CA THR A 427 37.92 15.55 29.30
C THR A 427 38.20 14.09 29.01
N SER A 428 37.32 13.17 29.45
CA SER A 428 37.41 11.77 29.06
C SER A 428 37.41 11.71 27.55
N ALA A 429 38.51 11.23 26.98
CA ALA A 429 38.63 11.08 25.53
C ALA A 429 37.48 10.23 25.00
N THR A 430 36.87 10.63 23.88
CA THR A 430 35.78 9.89 23.27
C THR A 430 36.24 8.46 22.93
N PRO A 431 35.56 7.42 23.45
CA PRO A 431 35.92 6.03 23.16
C PRO A 431 36.00 5.76 21.67
N SER A 432 36.94 4.92 21.24
CA SER A 432 37.19 4.61 19.82
C SER A 432 35.93 4.16 19.07
N ALA A 433 35.07 3.37 19.71
CA ALA A 433 33.78 2.92 19.16
C ALA A 433 32.82 4.08 18.80
N LEU A 434 33.01 5.26 19.39
CA LEU A 434 32.15 6.44 19.24
C LEU A 434 32.76 7.57 18.42
N GLN A 435 34.06 7.51 18.09
CA GLN A 435 34.77 8.59 17.38
C GLN A 435 34.25 8.85 15.97
N LYS A 436 33.58 7.87 15.36
CA LYS A 436 32.95 8.00 14.04
C LYS A 436 31.62 8.77 14.05
N TYR A 437 31.05 9.05 15.22
CA TYR A 437 29.79 9.77 15.36
C TYR A 437 30.03 11.23 15.75
N ALA A 438 29.19 12.14 15.25
CA ALA A 438 29.22 13.53 15.67
C ALA A 438 28.93 13.65 17.18
N PRO A 439 29.51 14.63 17.90
CA PRO A 439 29.30 14.80 19.35
C PRO A 439 27.82 14.88 19.75
N SER A 440 26.98 15.57 18.96
CA SER A 440 25.53 15.66 19.20
C SER A 440 24.82 14.30 19.15
N VAL A 441 25.22 13.44 18.21
CA VAL A 441 24.71 12.07 18.07
C VAL A 441 25.10 11.22 19.28
N VAL A 442 26.34 11.35 19.74
CA VAL A 442 26.84 10.64 20.94
C VAL A 442 26.07 11.07 22.18
N THR A 443 25.86 12.37 22.39
CA THR A 443 25.10 12.88 23.54
C THR A 443 23.66 12.35 23.55
N GLN A 444 22.96 12.40 22.41
CA GLN A 444 21.60 11.87 22.30
C GLN A 444 21.56 10.35 22.54
N ALA A 445 22.48 9.60 21.93
CA ALA A 445 22.55 8.15 22.10
C ALA A 445 22.84 7.74 23.54
N CYS A 446 23.71 8.49 24.23
CA CYS A 446 23.97 8.29 25.65
C CYS A 446 22.74 8.56 26.52
N GLY A 447 21.96 9.60 26.20
CA GLY A 447 20.68 9.86 26.87
C GLY A 447 19.68 8.71 26.73
N LEU A 448 19.72 7.99 25.60
CA LEU A 448 18.89 6.80 25.37
C LEU A 448 19.45 5.50 25.98
N ALA A 449 20.76 5.43 26.22
CA ALA A 449 21.45 4.22 26.68
C ALA A 449 21.51 4.11 28.22
N VAL A 450 21.32 5.21 28.95
CA VAL A 450 21.39 5.25 30.41
C VAL A 450 19.98 5.42 30.98
N THR A 451 19.34 4.33 31.39
CA THR A 451 18.09 4.37 32.16
C THR A 451 18.39 4.64 33.63
N SER A 452 17.86 5.75 34.15
CA SER A 452 18.03 6.35 35.48
C SER A 452 19.31 7.19 35.67
N GLY A 453 19.09 8.47 35.98
CA GLY A 453 20.13 9.34 36.50
C GLY A 453 20.57 8.81 37.85
N ALA A 454 21.79 8.26 37.92
CA ALA A 454 22.47 8.16 39.18
C ALA A 454 22.74 9.59 39.66
N THR A 455 21.88 10.10 40.55
CA THR A 455 22.19 11.30 41.32
C THR A 455 23.44 10.99 42.13
N ALA A 456 24.60 11.44 41.64
CA ALA A 456 25.84 11.31 42.37
C ALA A 456 25.82 12.35 43.51
N THR A 457 25.28 11.95 44.67
CA THR A 457 25.45 12.72 45.90
C THR A 457 26.90 12.54 46.37
N THR A 458 27.79 13.48 46.04
CA THR A 458 29.12 13.52 46.64
C THR A 458 29.03 14.10 48.05
N THR A 459 28.99 13.23 49.05
CA THR A 459 29.21 13.62 50.45
C THR A 459 30.72 13.67 50.70
N THR A 460 31.30 14.86 50.80
CA THR A 460 32.67 15.02 51.29
C THR A 460 32.65 15.13 52.81
N THR A 461 33.04 14.07 53.52
CA THR A 461 33.35 14.11 54.95
C THR A 461 34.78 14.64 55.13
N ALA A 462 34.93 15.81 55.74
CA ALA A 462 36.23 16.30 56.18
C ALA A 462 36.61 15.60 57.49
N SER A 463 37.83 15.04 57.56
CA SER A 463 38.34 14.38 58.76
C SER A 463 38.53 15.37 59.92
N PRO A 464 38.22 14.99 61.18
CA PRO A 464 38.52 15.84 62.33
C PRO A 464 40.04 16.00 62.45
N THR A 465 40.51 17.25 62.53
CA THR A 465 41.93 17.56 62.74
C THR A 465 42.22 17.60 64.23
N THR A 466 43.14 16.76 64.69
CA THR A 466 43.61 16.72 66.09
C THR A 466 44.43 17.99 66.38
N VAL A 467 44.01 18.77 67.38
CA VAL A 467 44.77 19.93 67.87
C VAL A 467 45.62 19.49 69.06
N TYR A 468 46.94 19.60 68.93
CA TYR A 468 47.87 19.43 70.05
C TYR A 468 48.10 20.78 70.72
N ILE A 469 47.87 20.84 72.03
CA ILE A 469 48.20 22.00 72.86
C ILE A 469 49.61 21.75 73.45
N ALA A 470 50.57 22.59 73.08
CA ALA A 470 51.85 22.68 73.78
C ALA A 470 51.77 23.80 74.82
N THR A 471 51.87 23.45 76.10
CA THR A 471 52.08 24.40 77.18
C THR A 471 53.55 24.81 77.24
N SER A 472 53.82 26.12 77.31
CA SER A 472 55.10 26.66 77.74
C SER A 472 54.85 27.79 78.72
N THR A 473 55.30 27.58 79.95
CA THR A 473 55.52 28.61 80.98
C THR A 473 56.69 29.52 80.59
N VAL A 474 56.50 30.83 80.72
CA VAL A 474 57.33 31.72 81.55
C VAL A 474 56.41 32.74 82.18
#